data_AF-A0A1H9GA89-F1
#
_entry.id   AF-A0A1H9GA89-F1
#
_cell.length_a   1.000
_cell.length_b   1.000
_cell.length_c   1.000
_cell.angle_alpha   90.00
_cell.angle_beta   90.00
_cell.angle_gamma   90.00
#
_symmetry.space_group_name_H-M   'P 1'
#
loop_
_entity.id
_entity.type
_entity.pdbx_description
1 polymer ?
#
loop_
_entity_poly.entity_id
_entity_poly.type
_entity_poly.pdbx_seq_one_letter_code
_entity_poly.pdbx_strand_id
1 'polypeptide(L)'
;MDAVPLIEITRRALAHSEEAADVVTEAWQAQALAEAVGVHLAMTGPPEVRAQAGGLREASGRACGSLRGPGQRSDGARAAHLTEMSDPLSALHELGDLLGEAGGALVRVAVDAEEEGLYWRCIEGIDAADECGDRVTAILRRLALRPRPFRRAPPAGPGGTAGARPVGGDAAPVCEDGLPVREGA
;
A
#
# COMPACT_ATOMS: atom_id res chain seq x y z
N MET A 1 -14.73 -6.73 -3.92
CA MET A 1 -14.58 -6.03 -2.64
C MET A 1 -13.16 -5.50 -2.56
N ASP A 2 -12.94 -4.39 -1.86
CA ASP A 2 -11.61 -3.79 -1.65
C ASP A 2 -10.84 -4.53 -0.54
N ALA A 3 -9.51 -4.36 -0.52
CA ALA A 3 -8.62 -5.07 0.39
C ALA A 3 -8.80 -4.68 1.87
N VAL A 4 -8.89 -3.38 2.17
CA VAL A 4 -8.94 -2.89 3.56
C VAL A 4 -10.15 -3.43 4.32
N PRO A 5 -11.39 -3.40 3.78
CA PRO A 5 -12.54 -3.99 4.45
C PRO A 5 -12.39 -5.50 4.72
N LEU A 6 -11.78 -6.26 3.80
CA LEU A 6 -11.56 -7.70 3.99
C LEU A 6 -10.56 -8.00 5.11
N ILE A 7 -9.52 -7.19 5.20
CA ILE A 7 -8.52 -7.27 6.28
C ILE A 7 -9.18 -6.98 7.62
N GLU A 8 -9.99 -5.92 7.73
CA GLU A 8 -10.71 -5.56 8.96
C GLU A 8 -11.71 -6.64 9.39
N ILE A 9 -12.47 -7.22 8.44
CA ILE A 9 -13.37 -8.34 8.74
C ILE A 9 -12.60 -9.52 9.33
N THR A 10 -11.42 -9.80 8.77
CA THR A 10 -10.58 -10.93 9.21
C THR A 10 -9.94 -10.67 10.56
N ARG A 11 -9.45 -9.44 10.78
CA ARG A 11 -8.94 -9.01 12.08
C ARG A 11 -9.98 -9.14 13.16
N ARG A 12 -11.21 -8.68 12.90
CA ARG A 12 -12.31 -8.79 13.85
C ARG A 12 -12.65 -10.24 14.13
N ALA A 13 -12.72 -11.10 13.12
CA ALA A 13 -13.00 -12.52 13.31
C ALA A 13 -11.92 -13.18 14.19
N LEU A 14 -10.64 -12.91 13.91
CA LEU A 14 -9.51 -13.38 14.71
C LEU A 14 -9.61 -12.91 16.18
N ALA A 15 -9.94 -11.63 16.41
CA ALA A 15 -10.08 -11.07 17.75
C ALA A 15 -11.24 -11.69 18.56
N HIS A 16 -12.23 -12.28 17.90
CA HIS A 16 -13.35 -12.99 18.53
C HIS A 16 -13.15 -14.51 18.59
N SER A 17 -12.02 -15.03 18.09
CA SER A 17 -11.70 -16.46 18.16
C SER A 17 -11.24 -16.83 19.57
N GLU A 18 -12.05 -17.63 20.25
CA GLU A 18 -11.73 -18.14 21.59
C GLU A 18 -11.07 -19.53 21.51
N GLU A 19 -11.50 -20.35 20.56
CA GLU A 19 -11.02 -21.70 20.36
C GLU A 19 -9.79 -21.77 19.45
N ALA A 20 -8.89 -22.72 19.74
CA ALA A 20 -7.67 -22.93 18.96
C ALA A 20 -7.95 -23.18 17.46
N ALA A 21 -8.99 -23.94 17.15
CA ALA A 21 -9.38 -24.25 15.77
C ALA A 21 -9.85 -23.00 15.01
N ASP A 22 -10.54 -22.09 15.68
CA ASP A 22 -11.01 -20.83 15.10
C ASP A 22 -9.82 -19.90 14.85
N VAL A 23 -8.90 -19.79 15.81
CA VAL A 23 -7.65 -19.00 15.65
C VAL A 23 -6.84 -19.50 14.46
N VAL A 24 -6.63 -20.82 14.33
CA VAL A 24 -5.90 -21.41 13.20
C VAL A 24 -6.62 -21.13 11.88
N THR A 25 -7.95 -21.19 11.87
CA THR A 25 -8.75 -20.88 10.67
C THR A 25 -8.64 -19.40 10.29
N GLU A 26 -8.66 -18.48 11.25
CA GLU A 26 -8.52 -17.04 10.98
C GLU A 26 -7.10 -16.65 10.60
N ALA A 27 -6.08 -17.31 11.17
CA ALA A 27 -4.71 -17.17 10.71
C ALA A 27 -4.55 -17.66 9.27
N TRP A 28 -5.21 -18.76 8.88
CA TRP A 28 -5.28 -19.20 7.49
C TRP A 28 -5.94 -18.14 6.58
N GLN A 29 -7.03 -17.51 7.02
CA GLN A 29 -7.68 -16.42 6.27
C GLN A 29 -6.74 -15.21 6.08
N ALA A 30 -5.96 -14.85 7.10
CA ALA A 30 -4.96 -13.79 7.00
C ALA A 30 -3.88 -14.11 5.96
N GLN A 31 -3.37 -15.35 5.94
CA GLN A 31 -2.42 -15.81 4.93
C GLN A 31 -3.03 -15.82 3.53
N ALA A 32 -4.29 -16.26 3.37
CA ALA A 32 -4.97 -16.22 2.09
C ALA A 32 -5.15 -14.78 1.56
N LEU A 33 -5.41 -13.82 2.44
CA LEU A 33 -5.45 -12.40 2.08
C LEU A 33 -4.07 -11.87 1.67
N ALA A 34 -3.02 -12.24 2.41
CA ALA A 34 -1.65 -11.88 2.05
C ALA A 34 -1.25 -12.42 0.66
N GLU A 35 -1.64 -13.67 0.36
CA GLU A 35 -1.42 -14.27 -0.95
C GLU A 35 -2.16 -13.48 -2.05
N ALA A 36 -3.44 -13.18 -1.85
CA ALA A 36 -4.25 -12.46 -2.83
C ALA A 36 -3.75 -11.02 -3.06
N VAL A 37 -3.33 -10.32 -1.99
CA VAL A 37 -2.67 -9.01 -2.07
C VAL A 37 -1.36 -9.11 -2.87
N GLY A 38 -0.55 -10.12 -2.59
CA GLY A 38 0.68 -10.41 -3.34
C GLY A 38 0.43 -10.65 -4.83
N VAL A 39 -0.56 -11.47 -5.17
CA VAL A 39 -1.00 -11.70 -6.56
C VAL A 39 -1.42 -10.39 -7.22
N HIS A 40 -2.26 -9.59 -6.56
CA HIS A 40 -2.75 -8.33 -7.10
C HIS A 40 -1.60 -7.34 -7.37
N LEU A 41 -0.65 -7.22 -6.43
CA LEU A 41 0.51 -6.35 -6.57
C LEU A 41 1.53 -6.86 -7.60
N ALA A 42 1.69 -8.17 -7.76
CA ALA A 42 2.55 -8.74 -8.80
C ALA A 42 2.02 -8.41 -10.21
N MET A 43 0.69 -8.34 -10.38
CA MET A 43 0.05 -8.02 -11.66
C MET A 43 0.02 -6.51 -11.94
N THR A 44 -0.43 -5.72 -10.95
CA THR A 44 -0.77 -4.29 -11.14
C THR A 44 0.32 -3.33 -10.63
N GLY A 45 1.21 -3.80 -9.76
CA GLY A 45 2.21 -2.98 -9.10
C GLY A 45 3.33 -2.49 -10.02
N PRO A 46 4.10 -1.49 -9.57
CA PRO A 46 5.29 -1.03 -10.28
C PRO A 46 6.37 -2.14 -10.33
N PRO A 47 7.25 -2.16 -11.34
CA PRO A 47 8.22 -3.25 -11.55
C PRO A 47 9.06 -3.60 -10.31
N GLU A 48 9.43 -2.60 -9.53
CA GLU A 48 10.25 -2.74 -8.33
C GLU A 48 9.52 -3.48 -7.21
N VAL A 49 8.18 -3.43 -7.18
CA VAL A 49 7.32 -4.12 -6.21
C VAL A 49 6.98 -5.52 -6.66
N ARG A 50 6.85 -5.78 -7.96
CA ARG A 50 6.39 -7.09 -8.49
C ARG A 50 7.23 -8.27 -7.98
N ALA A 51 8.56 -8.12 -7.94
CA ALA A 51 9.43 -9.18 -7.44
C ALA A 51 9.20 -9.49 -5.95
N GLN A 52 8.98 -8.46 -5.12
CA GLN A 52 8.69 -8.65 -3.70
C GLN A 52 7.27 -9.18 -3.47
N ALA A 53 6.31 -8.75 -4.29
CA ALA A 53 4.94 -9.22 -4.27
C ALA A 53 4.84 -10.72 -4.65
N GLY A 54 5.70 -11.19 -5.57
CA GLY A 54 5.87 -12.62 -5.86
C GLY A 54 6.34 -13.40 -4.63
N GLY A 55 7.33 -12.87 -3.90
CA GLY A 55 7.79 -13.47 -2.64
C GLY A 55 6.71 -13.51 -1.56
N LEU A 56 5.91 -12.45 -1.41
CA LEU A 56 4.77 -12.41 -0.49
C LEU A 56 3.75 -13.51 -0.83
N ARG A 57 3.38 -13.61 -2.12
CA ARG A 57 2.49 -14.66 -2.62
C ARG A 57 3.02 -16.06 -2.31
N GLU A 58 4.29 -16.31 -2.57
CA GLU A 58 4.91 -17.63 -2.36
C GLU A 58 4.98 -18.02 -0.88
N ALA A 59 5.37 -17.10 -0.01
CA ALA A 59 5.40 -17.32 1.43
C ALA A 59 4.00 -17.64 1.97
N SER A 60 3.02 -16.80 1.60
CA SER A 60 1.62 -16.97 2.01
C SER A 60 1.02 -18.27 1.47
N GLY A 61 1.31 -18.65 0.21
CA GLY A 61 0.81 -19.87 -0.39
C GLY A 61 1.32 -21.15 0.29
N ARG A 62 2.57 -21.15 0.79
CA ARG A 62 3.09 -22.25 1.62
C ARG A 62 2.33 -22.34 2.95
N ALA A 63 2.16 -21.21 3.62
CA ALA A 63 1.44 -21.10 4.89
C ALA A 63 -0.02 -21.54 4.77
N CYS A 64 -0.68 -21.13 3.69
CA CYS A 64 -2.03 -21.55 3.33
C CYS A 64 -2.16 -23.08 3.22
N GLY A 65 -1.11 -23.78 2.79
CA GLY A 65 -1.08 -25.24 2.72
C GLY A 65 -0.95 -25.91 4.10
N SER A 66 -0.17 -25.32 4.99
CA SER A 66 0.09 -25.83 6.35
C SER A 66 -1.08 -25.59 7.31
N LEU A 67 -1.63 -24.37 7.33
CA LEU A 67 -2.68 -23.98 8.27
C LEU A 67 -4.07 -24.51 7.88
N ARG A 68 -4.26 -24.91 6.62
CA ARG A 68 -5.56 -25.34 6.12
C ARG A 68 -6.01 -26.64 6.78
N GLY A 69 -7.16 -26.59 7.45
CA GLY A 69 -7.80 -27.77 8.01
C GLY A 69 -8.41 -28.70 6.94
N PRO A 70 -8.63 -29.99 7.28
CA PRO A 70 -9.30 -30.93 6.39
C PRO A 70 -10.73 -30.43 6.06
N GLY A 71 -11.01 -30.24 4.76
CA GLY A 71 -12.30 -29.77 4.26
C GLY A 71 -12.35 -28.27 3.92
N GLN A 72 -11.38 -27.47 4.35
CA GLN A 72 -11.26 -26.08 3.93
C GLN A 72 -10.75 -26.03 2.48
N ARG A 73 -11.49 -25.33 1.62
CA ARG A 73 -11.13 -25.16 0.20
C ARG A 73 -10.60 -23.75 -0.02
N SER A 74 -9.77 -23.60 -1.05
CA SER A 74 -9.17 -22.29 -1.39
C SER A 74 -10.19 -21.24 -1.80
N ASP A 75 -11.33 -21.67 -2.33
CA ASP A 75 -12.46 -20.82 -2.70
C ASP A 75 -13.28 -20.34 -1.48
N GLY A 76 -13.10 -20.97 -0.31
CA GLY A 76 -13.74 -20.58 0.95
C GLY A 76 -13.01 -19.46 1.70
N ALA A 77 -11.87 -18.99 1.19
CA ALA A 77 -11.16 -17.86 1.78
C ALA A 77 -11.88 -16.55 1.45
N ARG A 78 -12.00 -15.63 2.42
CA ARG A 78 -12.53 -14.27 2.20
C ARG A 78 -11.72 -13.53 1.13
N ALA A 79 -10.46 -13.88 1.00
CA ALA A 79 -9.56 -13.40 -0.05
C ALA A 79 -10.10 -13.61 -1.47
N ALA A 80 -10.97 -14.60 -1.71
CA ALA A 80 -11.62 -14.81 -3.00
C ALA A 80 -12.55 -13.65 -3.41
N HIS A 81 -12.99 -12.82 -2.45
CA HIS A 81 -13.79 -11.62 -2.71
C HIS A 81 -12.97 -10.37 -3.04
N LEU A 82 -11.63 -10.46 -2.97
CA LEU A 82 -10.75 -9.37 -3.35
C LEU A 82 -10.79 -9.18 -4.87
N THR A 83 -11.32 -8.04 -5.30
CA THR A 83 -11.42 -7.72 -6.74
C THR A 83 -10.64 -6.46 -7.11
N GLU A 84 -10.34 -5.62 -6.12
CA GLU A 84 -9.69 -4.34 -6.32
C GLU A 84 -8.84 -3.96 -5.09
N MET A 85 -7.94 -3.02 -5.28
CA MET A 85 -7.10 -2.46 -4.22
C MET A 85 -6.91 -0.98 -4.47
N SER A 86 -7.79 -0.18 -3.87
CA SER A 86 -7.87 1.27 -4.14
C SER A 86 -6.71 2.03 -3.50
N ASP A 87 -6.31 1.64 -2.29
CA ASP A 87 -5.14 2.18 -1.58
C ASP A 87 -4.18 1.05 -1.18
N PRO A 88 -3.17 0.75 -2.03
CA PRO A 88 -2.18 -0.26 -1.73
C PRO A 88 -1.33 0.01 -0.48
N LEU A 89 -1.10 1.27 -0.12
CA LEU A 89 -0.28 1.60 1.06
C LEU A 89 -1.05 1.30 2.35
N SER A 90 -2.30 1.77 2.43
CA SER A 90 -3.17 1.46 3.57
C SER A 90 -3.41 -0.05 3.67
N ALA A 91 -3.72 -0.72 2.56
CA ALA A 91 -3.92 -2.18 2.55
C ALA A 91 -2.69 -2.95 3.05
N LEU A 92 -1.48 -2.55 2.66
CA LEU A 92 -0.25 -3.20 3.10
C LEU A 92 0.04 -2.95 4.59
N HIS A 93 -0.20 -1.74 5.10
CA HIS A 93 -0.07 -1.47 6.54
C HIS A 93 -1.04 -2.32 7.37
N GLU A 94 -2.33 -2.31 7.01
CA GLU A 94 -3.35 -3.07 7.71
C GLU A 94 -3.11 -4.59 7.62
N LEU A 95 -2.56 -5.06 6.50
CA LEU A 95 -2.17 -6.45 6.33
C LEU A 95 -0.99 -6.82 7.23
N GLY A 96 0.03 -5.96 7.33
CA GLY A 96 1.17 -6.17 8.22
C GLY A 96 0.75 -6.31 9.67
N ASP A 97 -0.15 -5.43 10.13
CA ASP A 97 -0.70 -5.47 11.48
C ASP A 97 -1.52 -6.77 11.70
N LEU A 98 -2.38 -7.15 10.74
CA LEU A 98 -3.13 -8.40 10.81
C LEU A 98 -2.22 -9.63 10.89
N LEU A 99 -1.12 -9.66 10.14
CA LEU A 99 -0.14 -10.77 10.18
C LEU A 99 0.54 -10.84 11.55
N GLY A 100 0.89 -9.70 12.14
CA GLY A 100 1.43 -9.64 13.51
C GLY A 100 0.43 -10.14 14.56
N GLU A 101 -0.83 -9.73 14.45
CA GLU A 101 -1.92 -10.19 15.32
C GLU A 101 -2.17 -11.71 15.16
N ALA A 102 -2.18 -12.22 13.93
CA ALA A 102 -2.32 -13.65 13.65
C ALA A 102 -1.14 -14.46 14.21
N GLY A 103 0.10 -13.99 14.03
CA GLY A 103 1.29 -14.61 14.62
C GLY A 103 1.21 -14.66 16.14
N GLY A 104 0.85 -13.55 16.80
CA GLY A 104 0.68 -13.50 18.25
C GLY A 104 -0.43 -14.45 18.76
N ALA A 105 -1.55 -14.55 18.03
CA ALA A 105 -2.61 -15.48 18.37
C ALA A 105 -2.18 -16.95 18.22
N LEU A 106 -1.43 -17.28 17.16
CA LEU A 106 -0.87 -18.61 16.96
C LEU A 106 0.17 -18.98 18.01
N VAL A 107 1.00 -18.03 18.49
CA VAL A 107 1.91 -18.27 19.63
C VAL A 107 1.12 -18.72 20.85
N ARG A 108 0.00 -18.05 21.14
CA ARG A 108 -0.84 -18.42 22.29
C ARG A 108 -1.40 -19.84 22.14
N VAL A 109 -1.90 -20.20 20.95
CA VAL A 109 -2.37 -21.56 20.66
C VAL A 109 -1.24 -22.59 20.75
N ALA A 110 -0.04 -22.27 20.24
CA ALA A 110 1.11 -23.17 20.29
C ALA A 110 1.54 -23.48 21.73
N VAL A 111 1.50 -22.49 22.62
CA VAL A 111 1.83 -22.68 24.04
C VAL A 111 0.84 -23.63 24.73
N ASP A 112 -0.43 -23.55 24.37
CA ASP A 112 -1.50 -24.38 24.94
C ASP A 112 -1.71 -25.70 24.16
N ALA A 113 -0.94 -25.96 23.09
CA ALA A 113 -1.14 -27.12 22.23
C ALA A 113 -0.71 -28.42 22.92
N GLU A 114 -1.69 -29.30 23.18
CA GLU A 114 -1.44 -30.65 23.70
C GLU A 114 -1.02 -31.64 22.59
N GLU A 115 -1.44 -31.38 21.35
CA GLU A 115 -1.15 -32.21 20.19
C GLU A 115 0.07 -31.68 19.41
N GLU A 116 1.08 -32.53 19.21
CA GLU A 116 2.30 -32.18 18.46
C GLU A 116 1.99 -31.63 17.04
N GLY A 117 0.98 -32.19 16.37
CA GLY A 117 0.57 -31.73 15.04
C GLY A 117 -0.11 -30.36 15.03
N LEU A 118 -0.73 -29.94 16.14
CA LEU A 118 -1.25 -28.57 16.28
C LEU A 118 -0.11 -27.60 16.59
N TYR A 119 0.79 -27.98 17.49
CA TYR A 119 1.99 -27.20 17.81
C TYR A 119 2.78 -26.86 16.54
N TRP A 120 3.14 -27.86 15.72
CA TRP A 120 3.92 -27.62 14.51
C TRP A 120 3.13 -26.77 13.49
N ARG A 121 1.84 -27.04 13.27
CA ARG A 121 1.05 -26.15 12.40
C ARG A 121 1.08 -24.69 12.86
N CYS A 122 1.06 -24.44 14.17
CA CYS A 122 1.18 -23.07 14.69
C CYS A 122 2.58 -22.49 14.44
N ILE A 123 3.66 -23.23 14.67
CA ILE A 123 5.02 -22.74 14.40
C ILE A 123 5.21 -22.40 12.91
N GLU A 124 4.75 -23.26 11.99
CA GLU A 124 4.81 -22.96 10.55
C GLU A 124 4.00 -21.70 10.19
N GLY A 125 2.84 -21.51 10.83
CA GLY A 125 2.03 -20.31 10.67
C GLY A 125 2.70 -19.04 11.21
N ILE A 126 3.40 -19.13 12.35
CA ILE A 126 4.14 -18.02 12.97
C ILE A 126 5.30 -17.60 12.07
N ASP A 127 6.11 -18.56 11.64
CA ASP A 127 7.25 -18.29 10.75
C ASP A 127 6.79 -17.67 9.43
N ALA A 128 5.67 -18.15 8.89
CA ALA A 128 5.07 -17.58 7.70
C ALA A 128 4.53 -16.16 7.92
N ALA A 129 3.91 -15.87 9.07
CA ALA A 129 3.43 -14.53 9.40
C ALA A 129 4.59 -13.53 9.50
N ASP A 130 5.70 -13.92 10.13
CA ASP A 130 6.92 -13.13 10.23
C ASP A 130 7.55 -12.90 8.84
N GLU A 131 7.73 -13.95 8.04
CA GLU A 131 8.25 -13.84 6.66
C GLU A 131 7.35 -12.91 5.81
N CYS A 132 6.02 -13.07 5.89
CA CYS A 132 5.10 -12.21 5.15
C CYS A 132 5.14 -10.76 5.62
N GLY A 133 5.26 -10.51 6.94
CA GLY A 133 5.42 -9.18 7.51
C GLY A 133 6.68 -8.47 7.02
N ASP A 134 7.80 -9.21 6.94
CA ASP A 134 9.04 -8.72 6.36
C ASP A 134 8.89 -8.35 4.89
N ARG A 135 8.18 -9.17 4.10
CA ARG A 135 7.89 -8.86 2.69
C ARG A 135 7.01 -7.63 2.54
N VAL A 136 5.96 -7.51 3.35
CA VAL A 136 5.09 -6.32 3.38
C VAL A 136 5.91 -5.07 3.69
N THR A 137 6.77 -5.13 4.70
CA THR A 137 7.68 -4.03 5.06
C THR A 137 8.63 -3.66 3.91
N ALA A 138 9.18 -4.66 3.22
CA ALA A 138 10.03 -4.44 2.06
C ALA A 138 9.27 -3.77 0.90
N ILE A 139 8.03 -4.16 0.65
CA ILE A 139 7.17 -3.55 -0.38
C ILE A 139 6.86 -2.09 -0.03
N LEU A 140 6.45 -1.81 1.22
CA LEU A 140 6.17 -0.46 1.71
C LEU A 140 7.37 0.46 1.53
N ARG A 141 8.58 -0.01 1.87
CA ARG A 141 9.83 0.75 1.66
C ARG A 141 10.05 1.08 0.19
N ARG A 142 9.81 0.14 -0.72
CA ARG A 142 9.96 0.40 -2.17
C ARG A 142 8.94 1.38 -2.71
N LEU A 143 7.71 1.34 -2.21
CA LEU A 143 6.68 2.32 -2.56
C LEU A 143 7.02 3.72 -2.04
N ALA A 144 7.55 3.82 -0.83
CA ALA A 144 7.95 5.09 -0.22
C ALA A 144 9.17 5.75 -0.90
N LEU A 145 10.12 4.95 -1.39
CA LEU A 145 11.31 5.43 -2.11
C LEU A 145 11.01 5.92 -3.53
N ARG A 146 9.77 5.80 -4.01
CA ARG A 146 9.40 6.27 -5.35
C ARG A 146 9.29 7.81 -5.35
N PRO A 147 10.01 8.51 -6.25
CA PRO A 147 9.72 9.92 -6.50
C PRO A 147 8.26 10.01 -6.95
N ARG A 148 7.44 10.81 -6.27
CA ARG A 148 6.10 11.12 -6.77
C ARG A 148 6.25 11.65 -8.19
N PRO A 149 5.46 11.16 -9.17
CA PRO A 149 5.52 11.73 -10.51
C PRO A 149 5.28 13.22 -10.34
N PHE A 150 6.26 14.02 -10.77
CA PHE A 150 6.18 15.47 -10.74
C PHE A 150 4.84 15.83 -11.36
N ARG A 151 3.89 16.33 -10.56
CA ARG A 151 2.61 16.80 -11.07
C ARG A 151 2.97 17.97 -11.97
N ARG A 152 3.13 17.70 -13.27
CA ARG A 152 3.48 18.72 -14.25
C ARG A 152 2.37 19.75 -14.11
N ALA A 153 2.72 20.92 -13.58
CA ALA A 153 1.79 22.04 -13.53
C ALA A 153 1.20 22.19 -14.93
N PRO A 154 -0.12 22.36 -15.07
CA PRO A 154 -0.72 22.56 -16.38
C PRO A 154 0.07 23.68 -17.07
N PRO A 155 0.42 23.54 -18.36
CA PRO A 155 1.15 24.58 -19.06
C PRO A 155 0.35 25.87 -18.89
N ALA A 156 1.00 26.92 -18.36
CA ALA A 156 0.45 28.25 -18.40
C ALA A 156 0.11 28.51 -19.87
N GLY A 157 -1.20 28.56 -20.18
CA GLY A 157 -1.65 28.81 -21.53
C GLY A 157 -1.07 30.14 -22.04
N PRO A 158 -0.91 30.31 -23.36
CA PRO A 158 -0.40 31.56 -23.92
C PRO A 158 -1.46 32.65 -23.71
N GLY A 159 -1.35 33.35 -22.59
CA GLY A 159 -2.14 34.53 -22.27
C GLY A 159 -1.70 35.70 -23.14
N GLY A 160 -2.41 35.85 -24.27
CA GLY A 160 -2.48 36.95 -25.22
C GLY A 160 -1.75 38.25 -24.88
N THR A 161 -0.79 38.60 -25.73
CA THR A 161 -0.48 39.99 -26.07
C THR A 161 -1.57 40.52 -27.00
N ALA A 162 -2.50 41.34 -26.48
CA ALA A 162 -3.38 42.13 -27.35
C ALA A 162 -3.91 43.38 -26.64
N GLY A 163 -3.40 44.54 -27.08
CA GLY A 163 -4.23 45.71 -27.33
C GLY A 163 -4.30 46.79 -26.24
N ALA A 164 -3.39 47.75 -26.29
CA ALA A 164 -3.68 49.13 -25.91
C ALA A 164 -2.95 50.10 -26.85
N ARG A 165 -3.65 50.52 -27.92
CA ARG A 165 -3.37 51.80 -28.61
C ARG A 165 -4.23 52.88 -27.95
N PRO A 166 -3.67 54.06 -27.65
CA PRO A 166 -4.42 55.29 -27.73
C PRO A 166 -4.06 56.06 -29.01
N VAL A 167 -5.09 56.66 -29.60
CA VAL A 167 -5.06 57.50 -30.79
C VAL A 167 -4.77 58.95 -30.38
N GLY A 168 -3.84 59.56 -31.12
CA GLY A 168 -3.66 60.98 -31.48
C GLY A 168 -4.28 62.13 -30.67
N GLY A 169 -3.43 63.11 -30.36
CA GLY A 169 -3.79 64.51 -30.10
C GLY A 169 -2.59 65.40 -30.41
N ASP A 170 -2.72 66.20 -31.47
CA ASP A 170 -1.72 67.12 -32.04
C ASP A 170 -1.76 68.50 -31.34
N ALA A 171 -0.60 69.11 -31.07
CA ALA A 171 -0.34 70.56 -31.03
C ALA A 171 1.09 70.88 -30.53
N ALA A 172 1.83 71.62 -31.37
CA ALA A 172 3.24 72.01 -31.30
C ALA A 172 3.46 73.34 -30.49
N PRO A 173 4.55 74.13 -30.65
CA PRO A 173 6.01 73.88 -30.66
C PRO A 173 6.83 74.86 -29.75
N VAL A 174 8.18 74.80 -29.86
CA VAL A 174 9.20 75.90 -29.79
C VAL A 174 10.04 76.11 -28.50
N CYS A 175 11.38 75.99 -28.69
CA CYS A 175 12.55 76.64 -28.04
C CYS A 175 12.79 76.49 -26.51
N GLU A 176 14.01 76.51 -25.95
CA GLU A 176 15.32 77.03 -26.39
C GLU A 176 16.42 76.43 -25.47
N ASP A 177 17.64 76.33 -26.02
CA ASP A 177 18.96 76.52 -25.39
C ASP A 177 19.42 75.84 -24.07
N GLY A 178 20.65 75.31 -24.15
CA GLY A 178 21.71 75.72 -23.21
C GLY A 178 22.06 74.81 -22.03
N LEU A 179 23.14 74.04 -22.19
CA LEU A 179 24.15 73.54 -21.20
C LEU A 179 24.27 74.27 -19.83
N PRO A 180 25.00 73.74 -18.79
CA PRO A 180 25.70 72.46 -18.65
C PRO A 180 25.55 71.75 -17.26
N VAL A 181 26.21 70.58 -17.20
CA VAL A 181 26.74 69.81 -16.05
C VAL A 181 27.22 70.68 -14.87
N ARG A 182 26.93 70.26 -13.63
CA ARG A 182 27.78 70.54 -12.44
C ARG A 182 27.91 69.31 -11.55
N GLU A 183 29.14 68.80 -11.47
CA GLU A 183 29.66 68.02 -10.35
C GLU A 183 29.81 68.90 -9.09
N GLY A 184 29.70 68.28 -7.91
CA GLY A 184 30.36 68.74 -6.69
C GLY A 184 29.47 68.95 -5.47
N ALA A 185 29.49 67.96 -4.55
CA ALA A 185 29.76 68.14 -3.13
C ALA A 185 30.13 66.78 -2.52
#